data_AF-A0A527VSE7-F1
#
_entry.id   AF-A0A527VSE7-F1
#
_cell.length_a   1.000
_cell.length_b   1.000
_cell.length_c   1.000
_cell.angle_alpha   90.00
_cell.angle_beta   90.00
_cell.angle_gamma   90.00
#
_symmetry.space_group_name_H-M   'P 1'
#
loop_
_entity.id
_entity.type
_entity.pdbx_description
1 polymer ?
#
loop_
_entity_poly.entity_id
_entity_poly.type
_entity_poly.pdbx_seq_one_letter_code
_entity_poly.pdbx_strand_id
1 'polypeptide(L)' 'LWEERELVSVANLTRRDAEEFFPIAKQARVRTHTKVYPLERANQALEDLRMGRLSGAAVLKP' A
#
# COMPACT_ATOMS: atom_id res chain seq x y z
N LEU A 1 4.03 -10.09 24.22
CA LEU A 1 2.96 -10.91 23.59
C LEU A 1 1.79 -9.94 23.40
N TRP A 2 1.40 -9.64 22.16
CA TRP A 2 0.32 -8.68 21.90
C TRP A 2 -1.00 -9.38 22.23
N GLU A 3 -1.80 -8.81 23.13
CA GLU A 3 -3.06 -9.36 23.65
C GLU A 3 -4.17 -9.34 22.58
N GLU A 4 -3.95 -10.03 21.46
CA GLU A 4 -4.95 -10.10 20.39
C GLU A 4 -6.22 -10.76 20.93
N ARG A 5 -7.33 -10.00 20.88
CA ARG A 5 -8.63 -10.42 21.41
C ARG A 5 -9.38 -11.36 20.47
N GLU A 6 -9.20 -11.21 19.16
CA GLU A 6 -9.82 -12.04 18.12
C GLU A 6 -8.94 -12.11 16.86
N LEU A 7 -8.96 -13.26 16.19
CA LEU A 7 -8.27 -13.49 14.92
C LEU A 7 -9.30 -13.44 13.78
N VAL A 8 -9.18 -12.42 12.91
CA VAL A 8 -10.12 -12.18 11.80
C VAL A 8 -9.39 -12.07 10.47
N SER A 9 -10.07 -12.46 9.38
CA SER A 9 -9.57 -12.25 8.02
C SER A 9 -10.07 -10.92 7.47
N VAL A 10 -9.16 -10.06 7.02
CA VAL A 10 -9.46 -8.75 6.43
C VAL A 10 -9.22 -8.75 4.91
N ALA A 11 -9.01 -9.93 4.31
CA ALA A 11 -8.68 -10.03 2.89
C ALA A 11 -9.93 -9.83 2.01
N ASN A 12 -9.73 -9.12 0.89
CA ASN A 12 -10.70 -8.76 -0.16
C ASN A 12 -11.51 -7.48 0.10
N LEU A 13 -10.86 -6.32 0.01
CA LEU A 13 -11.54 -5.03 -0.08
C LEU A 13 -12.30 -4.92 -1.41
N THR A 14 -13.58 -4.57 -1.32
CA THR A 14 -14.44 -4.27 -2.47
C THR A 14 -14.25 -2.83 -2.93
N ARG A 15 -14.80 -2.50 -4.10
CA ARG A 15 -14.86 -1.10 -4.57
C ARG A 15 -15.65 -0.21 -3.61
N ARG A 16 -16.73 -0.74 -3.02
CA ARG A 16 -17.56 -0.02 -2.06
C ARG A 16 -16.76 0.35 -0.80
N ASP A 17 -15.94 -0.57 -0.29
CA ASP A 17 -15.09 -0.29 0.87
C ASP A 17 -14.13 0.87 0.58
N ALA A 18 -13.61 0.96 -0.65
CA ALA A 18 -12.77 2.07 -1.07
C ALA A 18 -13.53 3.40 -1.16
N GLU A 19 -14.75 3.40 -1.71
CA GLU A 19 -15.62 4.58 -1.79
C GLU A 19 -15.98 5.12 -0.40
N GLU A 20 -16.20 4.24 0.58
CA GLU A 20 -16.47 4.59 1.97
C GLU A 20 -15.19 5.06 2.70
N PHE A 21 -14.04 4.44 2.44
CA PHE A 21 -12.78 4.71 3.15
C PHE A 21 -12.03 5.95 2.65
N PHE A 22 -11.92 6.18 1.34
CA PHE A 22 -11.08 7.27 0.81
C PHE A 22 -11.47 8.68 1.27
N PRO A 23 -12.77 9.03 1.45
CA PRO A 23 -13.17 10.30 2.05
C PRO A 23 -12.61 10.47 3.47
N ILE A 24 -12.64 9.41 4.29
CA ILE A 24 -12.12 9.40 5.66
C ILE A 24 -10.60 9.58 5.64
N ALA A 25 -9.89 8.81 4.81
CA ALA A 25 -8.44 8.91 4.66
C ALA A 25 -8.00 10.32 4.23
N LYS A 26 -8.78 10.97 3.35
CA LYS A 26 -8.55 12.35 2.93
C LYS A 26 -8.76 13.34 4.08
N GLN A 27 -9.84 13.21 4.85
CA GLN A 27 -10.11 14.05 6.03
C GLN A 27 -9.02 13.93 7.09
N ALA A 28 -8.55 12.69 7.33
CA ALA A 28 -7.44 12.40 8.23
C ALA A 28 -6.06 12.80 7.67
N ARG A 29 -6.00 13.35 6.44
CA ARG A 29 -4.77 13.80 5.77
C ARG A 29 -3.72 12.69 5.62
N VAL A 30 -4.16 11.45 5.41
CA VAL A 30 -3.26 10.33 5.14
C VAL A 30 -2.40 10.65 3.91
N ARG A 31 -1.07 10.50 4.06
CA ARG A 31 -0.10 10.67 2.97
C ARG A 31 0.64 9.36 2.75
N THR A 32 0.62 8.87 1.52
CA THR A 32 1.42 7.71 1.13
C THR A 32 2.86 8.15 0.89
N HIS A 33 3.81 7.37 1.42
CA HIS A 33 5.21 7.46 1.00
C HIS A 33 5.40 6.50 -0.17
N THR A 34 5.82 7.02 -1.33
CA THR A 34 5.96 6.23 -2.54
C THR A 34 7.28 6.48 -3.23
N LYS A 35 7.82 5.42 -3.86
CA LYS A 35 8.93 5.49 -4.80
C LYS A 35 8.41 5.14 -6.19
N VAL A 36 8.50 6.09 -7.10
CA VAL A 36 7.98 5.95 -8.46
C VAL A 36 9.05 5.35 -9.37
N TYR A 37 8.66 4.38 -10.18
CA TYR A 37 9.48 3.79 -11.23
C TYR A 37 8.74 3.91 -12.57
N PRO A 38 9.43 4.18 -13.69
CA PRO A 38 8.84 3.99 -15.00
C PRO A 38 8.54 2.49 -15.22
N LEU A 39 7.49 2.19 -15.99
CA LEU A 39 7.01 0.83 -16.20
C LEU A 39 8.10 -0.11 -16.74
N GLU A 40 8.97 0.40 -17.62
CA GLU A 40 10.09 -0.34 -18.20
C GLU A 40 11.10 -0.82 -17.14
N ARG A 41 11.09 -0.19 -15.95
CA ARG A 41 11.94 -0.54 -14.81
C ARG A 41 11.21 -1.34 -13.74
N ALA A 42 10.10 -2.01 -14.07
CA ALA A 42 9.37 -2.87 -13.14
C ALA A 42 10.27 -3.89 -12.41
N ASN A 43 11.21 -4.51 -13.12
CA ASN A 43 12.15 -5.46 -12.51
C ASN A 43 13.06 -4.82 -11.45
N GLN A 44 13.49 -3.57 -11.66
CA GLN A 44 14.23 -2.81 -10.65
C GLN A 44 13.37 -2.54 -9.41
N ALA A 45 12.09 -2.20 -9.59
CA ALA A 45 11.17 -1.96 -8.48
C ALA A 45 10.95 -3.22 -7.63
N LEU A 46 10.77 -4.38 -8.28
CA LEU A 46 10.67 -5.69 -7.61
C LEU A 46 11.95 -6.04 -6.85
N GLU A 47 13.10 -5.75 -7.44
CA GLU A 47 14.39 -6.01 -6.83
C GLU A 47 14.64 -5.16 -5.59
N ASP A 48 14.32 -3.87 -5.65
CA ASP A 48 14.37 -2.97 -4.50
C ASP A 48 13.40 -3.40 -3.40
N LEU A 49 12.22 -3.91 -3.74
CA LEU A 49 11.26 -4.46 -2.77
C LEU A 49 11.82 -5.67 -2.05
N ARG A 50 12.33 -6.64 -2.81
CA ARG A 50 12.88 -7.90 -2.28
C ARG A 50 14.06 -7.66 -1.33
N MET A 51 14.87 -6.65 -1.64
CA MET A 51 16.06 -6.31 -0.87
C MET A 51 15.77 -5.31 0.26
N GLY A 52 14.51 -4.93 0.49
CA GLY A 52 14.13 -3.99 1.57
C GLY A 52 14.65 -2.56 1.35
N ARG A 53 14.92 -2.16 0.11
CA ARG A 53 15.47 -0.82 -0.24
C ARG A 53 14.41 0.27 -0.39
N LEU A 54 13.18 -0.01 0.04
CA LEU A 54 12.08 0.93 -0.03
C LEU A 54 11.41 1.11 1.32
N SER A 55 11.06 2.36 1.59
CA SER A 55 10.08 2.71 2.62
C SER A 55 8.78 3.07 1.91
N GLY A 56 7.65 2.62 2.43
CA GLY A 56 6.35 2.80 1.78
C GLY A 56 6.13 1.87 0.58
N ALA A 57 5.57 2.39 -0.51
CA ALA A 57 5.18 1.57 -1.67
C ALA A 57 5.96 1.93 -2.96
N ALA A 58 6.30 0.92 -3.76
CA ALA A 58 6.74 1.13 -5.14
C ALA A 58 5.52 1.37 -6.04
N VAL A 59 5.58 2.37 -6.92
CA VAL A 59 4.50 2.71 -7.87
C VAL A 59 5.08 2.73 -9.28
N LEU A 60 4.49 1.92 -10.18
CA LEU A 60 4.83 1.96 -11.60
C LEU A 60 4.01 3.05 -12.31
N LYS A 61 4.66 3.87 -13.12
CA LYS A 61 4.00 4.81 -14.03
C LYS A 61 4.23 4.40 -15.48
N PRO A 62 3.21 4.45 -16.34
CA PRO A 62 3.36 4.31 -17.78
C PRO A 62 4.29 5.36 -18.37
#